data_AF-A0A7R9ZQI9-F1
#
_entry.id   AF-A0A7R9ZQI9-F1
#
_cell.length_a   1.000
_cell.length_b   1.000
_cell.length_c   1.000
_cell.angle_alpha   90.00
_cell.angle_beta   90.00
_cell.angle_gamma   90.00
#
_symmetry.space_group_name_H-M   'P 1'
#
loop_
_entity.id
_entity.type
_entity.pdbx_description
1 polymer ?
#
loop_
_entity_poly.entity_id
_entity_poly.type
_entity_poly.pdbx_seq_one_letter_code
_entity_poly.pdbx_strand_id
1 'polypeptide(L)'
;SISRRDVMFGVASALVMLPIAATADEGTATACNSNKQCNLSNEELAAAITKDVVENQFLVRADITRSLYDESATFTDEIDTYKMDQWIKGTKKLFVANNSDVRLVADSV
;
A
#
# COMPACT_ATOMS: atom_id res chain seq x y z
N SER A 1 -25.89 41.42 53.34
CA SER A 1 -27.27 41.11 53.74
C SER A 1 -27.95 40.41 52.58
N ILE A 2 -28.36 39.15 52.81
CA ILE A 2 -29.38 38.30 52.13
C ILE A 2 -29.31 38.14 50.59
N SER A 3 -29.53 36.99 49.93
CA SER A 3 -29.52 35.52 50.15
C SER A 3 -30.33 34.91 48.98
N ARG A 4 -30.05 33.64 48.64
CA ARG A 4 -30.88 32.64 47.94
C ARG A 4 -31.12 32.79 46.44
N ARG A 5 -30.66 31.78 45.68
CA ARG A 5 -31.55 30.86 44.96
C ARG A 5 -30.77 29.68 44.36
N ASP A 6 -31.03 28.51 44.92
CA ASP A 6 -30.86 27.19 44.32
C ASP A 6 -31.50 27.11 42.93
N VAL A 7 -30.90 26.38 41.99
CA VAL A 7 -31.62 25.39 41.15
C VAL A 7 -30.64 24.31 40.69
N MET A 8 -30.87 23.06 41.11
CA MET A 8 -30.29 21.85 40.50
C MET A 8 -30.88 21.65 39.11
N PHE A 9 -30.04 21.36 38.11
CA PHE A 9 -30.47 20.74 36.86
C PHE A 9 -29.67 19.46 36.62
N GLY A 10 -30.33 18.33 36.87
CA GLY A 10 -29.87 17.01 36.43
C GLY A 10 -30.09 16.85 34.94
N VAL A 11 -29.10 16.32 34.23
CA VAL A 11 -29.22 15.96 32.81
C VAL A 11 -29.09 14.44 32.70
N ALA A 12 -30.21 13.79 32.37
CA ALA A 12 -30.22 12.38 32.00
C ALA A 12 -29.60 12.24 30.60
N SER A 13 -28.48 11.52 30.49
CA SER A 13 -27.87 11.17 29.19
C SER A 13 -28.56 9.94 28.62
N ALA A 14 -29.33 10.13 27.54
CA ALA A 14 -29.83 9.04 26.71
C ALA A 14 -28.74 8.64 25.69
N LEU A 15 -28.36 7.35 25.69
CA LEU A 15 -27.51 6.73 24.69
C LEU A 15 -28.24 6.69 23.33
N VAL A 16 -27.81 7.50 22.38
CA VAL A 16 -28.27 7.41 20.98
C VAL A 16 -27.40 6.39 20.26
N MET A 17 -28.01 5.26 19.89
CA MET A 17 -27.40 4.20 19.09
C MET A 17 -27.41 4.65 17.61
N LEU A 18 -26.24 5.00 17.06
CA LEU A 18 -26.09 5.35 15.64
C LEU A 18 -25.84 4.08 14.81
N PRO A 19 -26.52 3.89 13.65
CA PRO A 19 -26.18 2.83 12.72
C PRO A 19 -24.90 3.21 11.96
N ILE A 20 -23.88 2.35 12.03
CA ILE A 20 -22.68 2.43 11.19
C ILE A 20 -23.09 2.01 9.79
N ALA A 21 -23.21 2.96 8.87
CA ALA A 21 -23.25 2.68 7.45
C ALA A 21 -21.82 2.35 6.99
N ALA A 22 -21.57 1.10 6.63
CA ALA A 22 -20.35 0.69 5.94
C ALA A 22 -20.40 1.27 4.52
N THR A 23 -19.70 2.38 4.30
CA THR A 23 -19.42 2.87 2.95
C THR A 23 -18.36 1.96 2.35
N ALA A 24 -18.75 1.20 1.32
CA ALA A 24 -17.78 0.59 0.41
C ALA A 24 -16.96 1.74 -0.20
N ASP A 25 -15.66 1.69 0.03
CA ASP A 25 -14.68 2.60 -0.54
C ASP A 25 -14.58 2.29 -2.04
N GLU A 26 -15.39 2.96 -2.86
CA GLU A 26 -15.17 3.00 -4.30
C GLU A 26 -13.96 3.90 -4.54
N GLY A 27 -12.80 3.25 -4.58
CA GLY A 27 -11.52 3.87 -4.89
C GLY A 27 -11.65 4.81 -6.09
N THR A 28 -11.28 6.05 -5.86
CA THR A 28 -11.26 7.10 -6.88
C THR A 28 -10.47 6.62 -8.10
N ALA A 29 -11.17 6.41 -9.21
CA ALA A 29 -10.56 5.99 -10.48
C ALA A 29 -9.63 7.10 -10.98
N THR A 30 -8.36 6.98 -10.61
CA THR A 30 -7.28 7.80 -11.17
C THR A 30 -7.20 7.50 -12.66
N ALA A 31 -7.25 8.55 -13.49
CA ALA A 31 -7.25 8.42 -14.94
C ALA A 31 -6.04 7.59 -15.40
N CYS A 32 -6.33 6.46 -16.06
CA CYS A 32 -5.32 5.58 -16.61
C CYS A 32 -4.45 6.32 -17.63
N ASN A 33 -3.16 6.47 -17.33
CA ASN A 33 -2.20 6.97 -18.32
C ASN A 33 -2.06 5.93 -19.44
N SER A 34 -1.98 6.36 -20.70
CA SER A 34 -1.93 5.47 -21.88
C SER A 34 -0.76 4.48 -21.88
N ASN A 35 0.25 4.67 -21.03
CA ASN A 35 1.40 3.79 -20.89
C ASN A 35 1.37 2.89 -19.64
N LYS A 36 0.30 2.97 -18.83
CA LYS A 36 0.14 2.17 -17.61
C LYS A 36 -0.93 1.10 -17.80
N GLN A 37 -0.74 -0.02 -17.12
CA GLN A 37 -1.74 -1.08 -17.05
C GLN A 37 -2.78 -0.68 -16.00
N CYS A 38 -4.05 -0.65 -16.39
CA CYS A 38 -5.15 -0.20 -15.54
C CYS A 38 -6.33 -1.16 -15.64
N ASN A 39 -7.20 -1.11 -14.62
CA ASN A 39 -8.38 -1.98 -14.51
C ASN A 39 -8.03 -3.49 -14.54
N LEU A 40 -6.84 -3.86 -14.03
CA LEU A 40 -6.48 -5.25 -13.80
C LEU A 40 -7.36 -5.82 -12.69
N SER A 41 -7.81 -7.08 -12.84
CA SER A 41 -8.40 -7.80 -11.72
C SER A 41 -7.36 -8.03 -10.62
N ASN A 42 -7.81 -8.34 -9.41
CA ASN A 42 -6.89 -8.66 -8.31
C ASN A 42 -6.02 -9.87 -8.65
N GLU A 43 -6.58 -10.88 -9.33
CA GLU A 43 -5.82 -12.05 -9.78
C GLU A 43 -4.77 -11.69 -10.83
N GLU A 44 -5.12 -10.83 -11.79
CA GLU A 44 -4.19 -10.39 -12.85
C GLU A 44 -3.05 -9.54 -12.28
N LEU A 45 -3.38 -8.61 -11.37
CA LEU A 45 -2.39 -7.78 -10.68
C LEU A 45 -1.46 -8.65 -9.82
N ALA A 46 -2.00 -9.59 -9.04
CA ALA A 46 -1.21 -10.49 -8.24
C ALA A 46 -0.25 -11.33 -9.10
N ALA A 47 -0.74 -11.90 -10.21
CA ALA A 47 0.09 -12.66 -11.14
C ALA A 47 1.21 -11.82 -11.75
N ALA A 48 0.91 -10.57 -12.15
CA ALA A 48 1.90 -9.65 -12.70
C ALA A 48 2.98 -9.29 -11.67
N ILE A 49 2.60 -9.02 -10.42
CA ILE A 49 3.53 -8.75 -9.32
C ILE A 49 4.38 -9.99 -9.03
N THR A 50 3.77 -11.19 -8.94
CA THR A 50 4.51 -12.43 -8.71
C THR A 50 5.53 -12.69 -9.80
N LYS A 51 5.18 -12.43 -11.06
CA LYS A 51 6.11 -12.51 -12.19
C LYS A 51 7.31 -11.58 -12.00
N ASP A 52 7.09 -10.32 -11.64
CA ASP A 52 8.19 -9.39 -11.40
C ASP A 52 9.08 -9.87 -10.25
N VAL A 53 8.48 -10.35 -9.15
CA VAL A 53 9.22 -10.83 -7.98
C VAL A 53 10.06 -12.07 -8.29
N VAL A 54 9.48 -13.06 -8.95
CA VAL A 54 10.08 -14.39 -9.12
C VAL A 54 10.79 -14.54 -10.45
N GLU A 55 10.18 -14.18 -11.57
CA GLU A 55 10.77 -14.41 -12.89
C GLU A 55 11.75 -13.30 -13.24
N ASN A 56 11.35 -12.04 -13.07
CA ASN A 56 12.21 -10.89 -13.37
C ASN A 56 13.22 -10.62 -12.25
N GLN A 57 13.10 -11.32 -11.12
CA GLN A 57 14.04 -11.24 -10.00
C GLN A 57 14.17 -9.79 -9.52
N PHE A 58 13.05 -9.09 -9.31
CA PHE A 58 13.03 -7.66 -9.05
C PHE A 58 13.95 -7.23 -7.89
N LEU A 59 14.02 -8.02 -6.81
CA LEU A 59 14.88 -7.73 -5.65
C LEU A 59 16.39 -7.86 -5.93
N VAL A 60 16.77 -8.56 -7.01
CA VAL A 60 18.17 -8.84 -7.35
C VAL A 60 18.59 -8.00 -8.56
N ARG A 61 17.78 -8.01 -9.61
CA ARG A 61 18.09 -7.40 -10.91
C ARG A 61 17.51 -6.01 -11.06
N ALA A 62 16.61 -5.61 -10.16
CA ALA A 62 15.78 -4.42 -10.29
C ALA A 62 15.07 -4.33 -11.65
N ASP A 63 14.68 -5.49 -12.18
CA ASP A 63 13.92 -5.60 -13.41
C ASP A 63 12.44 -5.62 -13.02
N ILE A 64 11.77 -4.49 -13.26
CA ILE A 64 10.36 -4.28 -12.92
C ILE A 64 9.62 -3.91 -14.19
N THR A 65 8.39 -4.39 -14.31
CA THR A 65 7.49 -4.00 -15.38
C THR A 65 7.01 -2.56 -15.13
N ARG A 66 7.72 -1.57 -15.69
CA ARG A 66 7.45 -0.12 -15.47
C ARG A 66 6.01 0.29 -15.76
N SER A 67 5.29 -0.39 -16.66
CA SER A 67 3.88 -0.09 -16.93
C SER A 67 2.94 -0.48 -15.78
N LEU A 68 3.38 -1.32 -14.85
CA LEU A 68 2.60 -1.83 -13.72
C LEU A 68 2.64 -0.88 -12.51
N TYR A 69 3.77 -0.20 -12.30
CA TYR A 69 3.99 0.66 -11.12
C TYR A 69 3.80 2.14 -11.46
N ASP A 70 3.22 2.92 -10.55
CA ASP A 70 3.22 4.37 -10.68
C ASP A 70 4.64 4.94 -10.51
N GLU A 71 5.01 5.98 -11.27
CA GLU A 71 6.37 6.56 -11.18
C GLU A 71 6.64 7.27 -9.84
N SER A 72 5.58 7.63 -9.11
CA SER A 72 5.67 8.17 -7.75
C SER A 72 5.79 7.08 -6.68
N ALA A 73 5.74 5.79 -7.06
CA ALA A 73 5.91 4.69 -6.13
C ALA A 73 7.26 4.76 -5.41
N THR A 74 7.20 4.45 -4.12
CA THR A 74 8.35 4.43 -3.22
C THR A 74 8.64 3.02 -2.75
N PHE A 75 9.93 2.73 -2.55
CA PHE A 75 10.43 1.45 -2.07
C PHE A 75 11.11 1.69 -0.72
N THR A 76 10.72 0.95 0.30
CA THR A 76 11.17 1.18 1.68
C THR A 76 11.85 -0.07 2.20
N ASP A 77 12.99 0.11 2.86
CA ASP A 77 13.64 -0.93 3.65
C ASP A 77 13.53 -0.60 5.16
N GLU A 78 14.35 -1.22 6.00
CA GLU A 78 14.32 -0.99 7.45
C GLU A 78 14.67 0.47 7.84
N ILE A 79 15.45 1.18 7.02
CA ILE A 79 16.11 2.43 7.41
C ILE A 79 15.64 3.59 6.54
N ASP A 80 15.39 3.35 5.25
CA ASP A 80 15.22 4.40 4.24
C ASP A 80 14.01 4.17 3.33
N THR A 81 13.60 5.24 2.65
CA THR A 81 12.60 5.22 1.58
C THR A 81 13.18 5.83 0.31
N TYR A 82 13.06 5.10 -0.79
CA TYR A 82 13.68 5.39 -2.07
C TYR A 82 12.63 5.61 -3.16
N LYS A 83 12.88 6.58 -4.04
CA LYS A 83 12.14 6.68 -5.31
C LYS A 83 12.57 5.56 -6.25
N MET A 84 11.72 5.20 -7.19
CA MET A 84 11.95 4.09 -8.13
C MET A 84 13.34 4.09 -8.80
N ASP A 85 13.79 5.24 -9.31
CA ASP A 85 15.11 5.32 -9.97
C ASP A 85 16.28 5.13 -8.99
N GLN A 86 16.13 5.57 -7.74
CA GLN A 86 17.14 5.36 -6.69
C GLN A 86 17.18 3.89 -6.31
N TRP A 87 16.02 3.28 -6.11
CA TRP A 87 15.90 1.86 -5.81
C TRP A 87 16.50 1.00 -6.94
N ILE A 88 16.16 1.25 -8.21
CA ILE A 88 16.72 0.49 -9.36
C ILE A 88 18.24 0.60 -9.42
N LYS A 89 18.78 1.81 -9.24
CA LYS A 89 20.23 2.04 -9.27
C LYS A 89 20.94 1.40 -8.08
N GLY A 90 20.32 1.42 -6.90
CA GLY A 90 20.85 0.83 -5.67
C GLY A 90 20.87 -0.70 -5.78
N THR A 91 19.72 -1.31 -6.05
CA THR A 91 19.55 -2.76 -6.11
C THR A 91 20.48 -3.42 -7.13
N LYS A 92 20.66 -2.85 -8.33
CA LYS A 92 21.60 -3.36 -9.33
C LYS A 92 23.07 -3.39 -8.89
N LYS A 93 23.43 -2.64 -7.86
CA LYS A 93 24.78 -2.62 -7.29
C LYS A 93 24.95 -3.58 -6.10
N LEU A 94 23.85 -3.93 -5.44
CA LEU A 94 23.88 -4.78 -4.24
C LEU A 94 24.12 -6.25 -4.58
N PHE A 95 23.57 -6.71 -5.70
CA PHE A 95 23.60 -8.13 -6.05
C PHE A 95 24.36 -8.40 -7.35
N VAL A 96 25.02 -9.54 -7.39
CA VAL A 96 25.61 -10.07 -8.62
C VAL A 96 24.52 -10.88 -9.33
N ALA A 97 23.87 -10.28 -10.32
CA ALA A 97 22.64 -10.79 -10.95
C ALA A 97 22.67 -12.26 -11.43
N ASN A 98 23.85 -12.79 -11.77
CA ASN A 98 24.01 -14.17 -12.23
C ASN A 98 24.29 -15.16 -11.09
N ASN A 99 24.62 -14.67 -9.90
CA ASN A 99 25.00 -15.46 -8.73
C ASN A 99 24.03 -15.24 -7.55
N SER A 100 22.92 -14.54 -7.78
CA SER A 100 21.91 -14.21 -6.78
C SER A 100 20.54 -14.58 -7.34
N ASP A 101 19.72 -15.23 -6.52
CA ASP A 101 18.40 -15.77 -6.88
C ASP A 101 17.45 -15.65 -5.70
N VAL A 102 16.24 -15.16 -5.95
CA VAL A 102 15.15 -15.04 -5.00
C VAL A 102 14.11 -16.09 -5.34
N ARG A 103 13.73 -16.87 -4.32
CA ARG A 103 12.67 -17.88 -4.41
C ARG A 103 11.64 -17.60 -3.34
N LEU A 104 10.38 -17.60 -3.75
CA LEU A 104 9.29 -17.66 -2.79
C LEU A 104 9.20 -19.10 -2.29
N VAL A 105 9.50 -19.28 -1.01
CA VAL A 105 9.23 -20.52 -0.29
C VAL A 105 7.90 -20.35 0.42
N ALA A 106 6.97 -21.26 0.18
CA ALA A 106 5.78 -21.35 1.00
C ALA A 106 6.21 -21.71 2.42
N ASP A 107 5.65 -21.03 3.43
CA ASP A 107 5.81 -21.48 4.80
C ASP A 107 5.30 -22.92 4.89
N SER A 108 6.15 -23.82 5.37
CA SER A 108 5.75 -25.18 5.70
C SER A 108 4.78 -25.10 6.87
N VAL A 109 3.48 -25.22 6.56
CA VAL A 109 2.39 -25.36 7.53
C VAL A 109 2.52 -26.69 8.28
#